data_AF-A0AAE6MPI4-F1
#
_entry.id   AF-A0AAE6MPI4-F1
#
_cell.length_a   1.000
_cell.length_b   1.000
_cell.length_c   1.000
_cell.angle_alpha   90.00
_cell.angle_beta   90.00
_cell.angle_gamma   90.00
#
_symmetry.space_group_name_H-M   'P 1'
#
loop_
_entity.id
_entity.type
_entity.pdbx_description
1 polymer ?
#
loop_
_entity_poly.entity_id
_entity_poly.type
_entity_poly.pdbx_seq_one_letter_code
_entity_poly.pdbx_strand_id
1 'polypeptide(L)'
;MKISKLIILASICTTLAGCANMQPMPKKPVDRWFKDGVSPDIAKSKYAKCTYDVGMNKVEVTEKDTLITSCMAADGYRYGVPKKELQEWKDKVESLSKQGYILY
;
A
#
# COMPACT_ATOMS: atom_id res chain seq x y z
N MET A 1 -44.07 -36.32 0.18
CA MET A 1 -43.43 -35.74 -1.04
C MET A 1 -43.16 -34.23 -0.99
N LYS A 2 -43.87 -33.40 -0.20
CA LYS A 2 -43.62 -31.94 -0.13
C LYS A 2 -42.32 -31.56 0.62
N ILE A 3 -41.94 -32.33 1.63
CA ILE A 3 -40.75 -32.08 2.47
C ILE A 3 -39.44 -32.37 1.70
N SER A 4 -39.42 -33.40 0.84
CA SER A 4 -38.25 -33.74 0.00
C SER A 4 -37.89 -32.62 -0.99
N LYS A 5 -38.88 -31.95 -1.59
CA LYS A 5 -38.62 -30.81 -2.50
C LYS A 5 -38.08 -29.58 -1.76
N LEU A 6 -38.48 -29.37 -0.51
CA LEU A 6 -37.97 -28.30 0.36
C LEU A 6 -36.50 -28.51 0.77
N ILE A 7 -36.11 -29.76 1.05
CA ILE A 7 -34.72 -30.11 1.39
C ILE A 7 -33.79 -29.90 0.19
N ILE A 8 -34.23 -30.27 -1.01
CA ILE A 8 -33.44 -30.09 -2.25
C ILE A 8 -33.23 -28.60 -2.54
N LEU A 9 -34.25 -27.75 -2.35
CA LEU A 9 -34.13 -26.32 -2.58
C LEU A 9 -33.21 -25.62 -1.56
N ALA A 10 -33.24 -26.05 -0.30
CA ALA A 10 -32.36 -25.52 0.75
C ALA A 10 -30.88 -25.88 0.53
N SER A 11 -30.60 -27.06 -0.04
CA SER A 11 -29.24 -27.51 -0.35
C SER A 11 -28.56 -26.74 -1.49
N ILE A 12 -29.34 -26.11 -2.38
CA ILE A 12 -28.80 -25.34 -3.51
C ILE A 12 -28.39 -23.92 -3.06
N CYS A 13 -29.02 -23.36 -2.03
CA CYS A 13 -28.68 -22.03 -1.54
C CYS A 13 -27.37 -21.96 -0.74
N THR A 14 -26.92 -23.07 -0.13
CA THR A 14 -25.69 -23.09 0.68
C THR A 14 -24.41 -23.11 -0.15
N THR A 15 -24.45 -23.54 -1.42
CA THR A 15 -23.26 -23.61 -2.28
C THR A 15 -22.88 -22.26 -2.90
N LEU A 16 -23.78 -21.27 -2.95
CA LEU A 16 -23.46 -19.92 -3.46
C LEU A 16 -22.78 -19.02 -2.42
N ALA A 17 -22.74 -19.40 -1.14
CA ALA A 17 -22.06 -18.61 -0.09
C ALA A 17 -20.53 -18.67 -0.17
N GLY A 18 -19.96 -19.62 -0.93
CA GLY A 18 -18.51 -19.81 -1.04
C GLY A 18 -17.75 -18.64 -1.68
N CYS A 19 -18.39 -17.85 -2.55
CA CYS A 19 -17.76 -16.72 -3.24
C CYS A 19 -17.89 -15.38 -2.48
N ALA A 20 -18.76 -15.29 -1.46
CA ALA A 20 -19.00 -14.03 -0.74
C ALA A 20 -17.83 -13.62 0.18
N ASN A 21 -16.96 -14.57 0.53
CA ASN A 21 -15.85 -14.34 1.46
C ASN A 21 -14.51 -14.12 0.74
N MET A 22 -14.48 -14.04 -0.59
CA MET A 22 -13.25 -13.67 -1.32
C MET A 22 -13.14 -12.15 -1.39
N GLN A 23 -12.02 -11.60 -0.94
CA GLN A 23 -11.72 -10.18 -1.09
C GLN A 23 -10.33 -9.98 -1.69
N PRO A 24 -10.15 -8.97 -2.55
CA PRO A 24 -8.83 -8.64 -3.06
C PRO A 24 -7.93 -8.17 -1.90
N MET A 25 -6.67 -8.59 -1.93
CA MET A 25 -5.69 -8.18 -0.94
C MET A 25 -5.58 -6.64 -0.90
N PRO A 26 -5.67 -6.01 0.29
CA PRO A 26 -5.43 -4.58 0.41
C PRO A 26 -4.07 -4.21 -0.18
N LYS A 27 -4.03 -3.10 -0.93
CA LYS A 27 -2.80 -2.62 -1.56
C LYS A 27 -1.73 -2.36 -0.49
N LYS A 28 -0.62 -3.09 -0.57
CA LYS A 28 0.53 -2.92 0.33
C LYS A 28 1.22 -1.57 0.05
N PRO A 29 1.57 -0.78 1.08
CA PRO A 29 2.36 0.42 0.88
C PRO A 29 3.76 0.05 0.36
N VAL A 30 4.30 0.90 -0.51
CA VAL A 30 5.57 0.69 -1.20
C VAL A 30 6.61 1.73 -0.78
N ASP A 31 7.87 1.40 -1.04
CA ASP A 31 8.99 2.31 -0.79
C ASP A 31 8.85 3.59 -1.61
N ARG A 32 9.08 4.72 -0.94
CA ARG A 32 9.11 6.05 -1.55
C ARG A 32 9.79 7.03 -0.63
N TRP A 33 10.00 8.24 -1.12
CA TRP A 33 10.33 9.37 -0.27
C TRP A 33 9.11 9.79 0.54
N PHE A 34 9.26 9.92 1.86
CA PHE A 34 8.20 10.34 2.76
C PHE A 34 8.72 11.20 3.91
N LYS A 35 7.80 11.95 4.52
CA LYS A 35 8.00 12.71 5.75
C LYS A 35 6.66 12.73 6.50
N ASP A 36 6.69 12.52 7.81
CA ASP A 36 5.46 12.48 8.61
C ASP A 36 4.69 13.80 8.49
N GLY A 37 3.38 13.72 8.29
CA GLY A 37 2.50 14.88 8.08
C GLY A 37 2.59 15.51 6.69
N VAL A 38 3.38 14.97 5.77
CA VAL A 38 3.52 15.47 4.40
C VAL A 38 2.86 14.51 3.41
N SER A 39 2.09 15.05 2.45
CA SER A 39 1.46 14.22 1.43
C SER A 39 2.49 13.64 0.44
N PRO A 40 2.20 12.49 -0.19
CA PRO A 40 3.08 11.90 -1.20
C PRO A 40 3.43 12.86 -2.36
N ASP A 41 2.50 13.72 -2.77
CA ASP A 41 2.71 14.67 -3.87
C ASP A 41 3.72 15.77 -3.51
N ILE A 42 3.72 16.21 -2.25
CA ILE A 42 4.70 17.18 -1.76
C ILE A 42 6.08 16.52 -1.67
N ALA A 43 6.17 15.28 -1.19
CA ALA A 43 7.42 14.53 -1.20
C ALA A 43 7.98 14.34 -2.61
N LYS A 44 7.12 14.03 -3.58
CA LYS A 44 7.47 13.92 -5.00
C LYS A 44 7.98 15.25 -5.57
N SER A 45 7.30 16.34 -5.26
CA SER A 45 7.69 17.70 -5.68
C SER A 45 9.05 18.08 -5.10
N LYS A 46 9.31 17.75 -3.82
CA LYS A 46 10.61 18.00 -3.19
C LYS A 46 11.72 17.17 -3.83
N TYR A 47 11.47 15.89 -4.14
CA TYR A 47 12.42 15.05 -4.85
C TYR A 47 12.77 15.62 -6.23
N ALA A 48 11.76 16.05 -7.00
CA ALA A 48 11.97 16.70 -8.29
C ALA A 48 12.83 17.98 -8.16
N LYS A 49 12.58 18.80 -7.13
CA LYS A 49 13.41 19.97 -6.83
C LYS A 49 14.86 19.60 -6.53
N CYS A 50 15.11 18.61 -5.66
CA CYS A 50 16.47 18.15 -5.37
C CYS A 50 17.19 17.64 -6.62
N THR A 51 16.49 16.88 -7.47
CA THR A 51 17.05 16.39 -8.74
C THR A 51 17.40 17.53 -9.69
N TYR A 52 16.56 18.56 -9.77
CA TYR A 52 16.82 19.76 -10.57
C TYR A 52 18.01 20.54 -10.04
N ASP A 53 18.02 20.87 -8.74
CA ASP A 53 19.06 21.67 -8.09
C ASP A 53 20.44 20.98 -8.20
N VAL A 54 20.51 19.66 -7.98
CA VAL A 54 21.75 18.90 -8.17
C VAL A 54 22.14 18.88 -9.65
N GLY A 55 21.21 18.63 -10.56
CA GLY A 55 21.48 18.63 -11.99
C GLY A 55 22.03 19.96 -12.53
N MET A 56 21.55 21.08 -11.98
CA MET A 56 22.03 22.43 -12.35
C MET A 56 23.47 22.70 -11.93
N ASN A 57 23.99 22.00 -10.92
CA ASN A 57 25.37 22.15 -10.43
C ASN A 57 26.40 21.35 -11.23
N LYS A 58 26.02 20.70 -12.35
CA LYS A 58 26.91 19.93 -13.24
C LYS A 58 27.76 18.87 -12.50
N VAL A 59 27.20 18.26 -11.47
CA VAL A 59 27.89 17.22 -10.69
C VAL A 59 28.06 15.95 -11.53
N GLU A 60 29.16 15.24 -11.30
CA GLU A 60 29.41 13.92 -11.88
C GLU A 60 28.27 12.94 -11.57
N VAL A 61 27.99 12.05 -12.53
CA VAL A 61 26.85 11.12 -12.44
C VAL A 61 26.97 10.20 -11.22
N THR A 62 28.19 9.83 -10.85
CA THR A 62 28.50 8.98 -9.70
C THR A 62 28.15 9.62 -8.35
N GLU A 63 28.13 10.95 -8.27
CA GLU A 63 27.83 11.69 -7.03
C GLU A 63 26.39 12.20 -6.98
N LYS A 64 25.72 12.24 -8.13
CA LYS A 64 24.38 12.82 -8.29
C LYS A 64 23.35 12.20 -7.36
N ASP A 65 23.26 10.88 -7.30
CA ASP A 65 22.26 10.19 -6.46
C ASP A 65 22.53 10.39 -4.96
N THR A 66 23.81 10.43 -4.56
CA THR A 66 24.23 10.74 -3.19
C THR A 66 23.82 12.15 -2.79
N LEU A 67 23.97 13.13 -3.68
CA LEU A 67 23.56 14.51 -3.42
C LEU A 67 22.05 14.68 -3.40
N ILE A 68 21.31 14.00 -4.27
CA ILE A 68 19.84 14.01 -4.24
C ILE A 68 19.34 13.39 -2.92
N THR A 69 19.92 12.27 -2.51
CA THR A 69 19.62 11.61 -1.23
C THR A 69 19.93 12.54 -0.05
N SER A 70 21.08 13.20 -0.07
CA SER A 70 21.48 14.18 0.94
C SER A 70 20.52 15.37 1.00
N CYS A 71 20.10 15.91 -0.16
CA CYS A 71 19.13 17.00 -0.25
C CYS A 71 17.77 16.62 0.36
N MET A 72 17.28 15.41 0.07
CA MET A 72 16.04 14.91 0.68
C MET A 72 16.18 14.72 2.19
N ALA A 73 17.29 14.12 2.62
CA ALA A 73 17.56 13.82 4.02
C ALA A 73 17.70 15.10 4.87
N ALA A 74 18.34 16.15 4.32
CA ALA A 74 18.51 17.46 4.95
C ALA A 74 17.17 18.15 5.26
N ASP A 75 16.18 17.99 4.38
CA ASP A 75 14.81 18.48 4.58
C ASP A 75 13.95 17.57 5.48
N GLY A 76 14.55 16.49 6.01
CA GLY A 76 13.88 15.55 6.92
C GLY A 76 13.07 14.46 6.22
N TYR A 77 13.21 14.28 4.90
CA TYR A 77 12.60 13.14 4.20
C TYR A 77 13.43 11.88 4.39
N ARG A 78 12.76 10.72 4.31
CA ARG A 78 13.38 9.39 4.37
C ARG A 78 12.88 8.54 3.21
N TYR A 79 13.73 7.64 2.70
CA TYR A 79 13.34 6.67 1.69
C TYR A 79 12.96 5.36 2.37
N GLY A 80 11.78 4.84 2.04
CA GLY A 80 11.28 3.55 2.53
C GLY A 80 9.77 3.50 2.64
N VAL A 81 9.25 2.46 3.29
CA VAL A 81 7.82 2.35 3.61
C VAL A 81 7.51 3.16 4.87
N PRO A 82 6.55 4.11 4.84
CA PRO A 82 6.09 4.80 6.05
C PRO A 82 5.55 3.80 7.07
N LYS A 83 6.09 3.83 8.30
CA LYS A 83 5.75 2.86 9.36
C LYS A 83 4.26 2.85 9.69
N LYS A 84 3.64 4.05 9.71
CA LYS A 84 2.21 4.21 9.99
C LYS A 84 1.35 3.50 8.96
N GLU A 85 1.59 3.72 7.67
CA GLU A 85 0.85 3.07 6.58
C GLU A 85 1.07 1.56 6.55
N LEU A 86 2.29 1.11 6.85
CA LEU A 86 2.59 -0.32 6.96
C LEU A 86 1.78 -0.97 8.09
N GLN A 87 1.65 -0.29 9.23
CA GLN A 87 0.87 -0.79 10.34
C GLN A 87 -0.63 -0.80 10.01
N GLU A 88 -1.16 0.28 9.45
CA GLU A 88 -2.55 0.36 8.99
C GLU A 88 -2.90 -0.76 8.00
N TRP A 89 -1.97 -1.08 7.09
CA TRP A 89 -2.14 -2.20 6.16
C TRP A 89 -2.18 -3.55 6.88
N LYS A 90 -1.27 -3.80 7.84
CA LYS A 90 -1.26 -5.03 8.65
C LYS A 90 -2.55 -5.19 9.44
N ASP A 91 -2.97 -4.12 10.11
CA ASP A 91 -4.19 -4.10 10.94
C ASP A 91 -5.42 -4.39 10.07
N LYS A 92 -5.47 -3.83 8.86
CA LYS A 92 -6.55 -4.11 7.90
C LYS A 92 -6.55 -5.56 7.44
N VAL A 93 -5.40 -6.11 7.06
CA VAL A 93 -5.27 -7.52 6.66
C VAL A 93 -5.70 -8.45 7.79
N GLU A 94 -5.24 -8.19 9.01
CA GLU A 94 -5.60 -8.97 10.19
C GLU A 94 -7.10 -8.88 10.49
N SER A 95 -7.69 -7.68 10.38
CA SER A 95 -9.13 -7.48 10.57
C SER A 95 -9.97 -8.28 9.57
N LEU A 96 -9.60 -8.25 8.28
CA LEU A 96 -10.31 -9.01 7.24
C LEU A 96 -10.16 -10.51 7.45
N SER A 97 -8.98 -10.98 7.84
CA SER A 97 -8.75 -12.38 8.18
C SER A 97 -9.62 -12.83 9.36
N LYS A 98 -9.73 -12.02 10.42
CA LYS A 98 -10.60 -12.30 11.57
C LYS A 98 -12.10 -12.31 11.22
N GLN A 99 -12.50 -11.56 10.19
CA GLN A 99 -13.87 -11.55 9.67
C GLN A 99 -14.18 -12.78 8.78
N GLY A 100 -13.20 -13.66 8.54
CA GLY A 100 -13.37 -14.87 7.74
C GLY A 100 -13.17 -14.65 6.23
N TYR A 101 -12.63 -13.50 5.82
CA TYR A 101 -12.30 -13.27 4.41
C TYR A 101 -11.05 -14.04 3.98
N ILE A 102 -11.12 -14.61 2.78
CA ILE A 102 -10.00 -15.18 2.05
C ILE A 102 -9.45 -14.07 1.14
N LEU A 103 -8.21 -13.63 1.41
CA LEU A 103 -7.54 -12.60 0.64
C LEU A 103 -6.77 -13.22 -0.53
N TYR A 104 -6.94 -12.65 -1.73
CA TYR A 104 -6.28 -13.08 -2.96
C TYR A 104 -5.58 -11.94 -3.70
#